data_AF-X5WTG0-F1
#
_entry.id   AF-X5WTG0-F1
#
_cell.length_a   1.000
_cell.length_b   1.000
_cell.length_c   1.000
_cell.angle_alpha   90.00
_cell.angle_beta   90.00
_cell.angle_gamma   90.00
#
_symmetry.space_group_name_H-M   'P 1'
#
loop_
_entity.id
_entity.type
_entity.pdbx_description
1 polymer ?
#
loop_
_entity_poly.entity_id
_entity_poly.type
_entity_poly.pdbx_seq_one_letter_code
_entity_poly.pdbx_strand_id
1 'polypeptide(L)'
;MRAGFKIPDALATPYFNDRNTGLFKIGGSPKRAILTWPDVEWLRSLTALPIVLKGILDPEDAELAISSGADAIVVSNHGARNLDTLPATIDALPAVAERVAGRIPIIIDGGIRRGTDVLKSIALGATAVMIGRPYVYALALGGSDGVRHCVDLLRREFETAMALTGRTSIGEIDRSLIW
;
A
#
# COMPACT_ATOMS: atom_id res chain seq x y z
N MET A 1 -10.99 -5.48 -10.32
CA MET A 1 -12.18 -6.35 -10.27
C MET A 1 -12.21 -6.97 -8.89
N ARG A 2 -13.32 -6.85 -8.15
CA ARG A 2 -13.58 -7.83 -7.08
C ARG A 2 -13.44 -9.22 -7.69
N ALA A 3 -12.79 -10.14 -6.99
CA ALA A 3 -12.57 -11.48 -7.50
C ALA A 3 -13.90 -12.08 -7.98
N GLY A 4 -13.94 -12.57 -9.21
CA GLY A 4 -15.16 -13.14 -9.81
C GLY A 4 -16.12 -12.15 -10.48
N PHE A 5 -15.78 -10.86 -10.60
CA PHE A 5 -16.57 -9.93 -11.42
C PHE A 5 -16.67 -10.43 -12.86
N LYS A 6 -17.89 -10.43 -13.40
CA LYS A 6 -18.20 -10.76 -14.78
C LYS A 6 -18.73 -9.52 -15.48
N ILE A 7 -18.20 -9.25 -16.67
CA ILE A 7 -18.74 -8.23 -17.56
C ILE A 7 -20.17 -8.68 -17.94
N PRO A 8 -21.19 -7.83 -17.74
CA PRO A 8 -22.56 -8.12 -18.15
C PRO A 8 -22.63 -8.51 -19.63
N ASP A 9 -23.46 -9.51 -19.97
CA ASP A 9 -23.55 -10.05 -21.33
C ASP A 9 -23.95 -9.00 -22.39
N ALA A 10 -24.66 -7.96 -21.96
CA ALA A 10 -25.10 -6.85 -22.80
C ALA A 10 -23.98 -5.87 -23.18
N LEU A 11 -22.80 -5.93 -22.54
CA LEU A 11 -21.67 -5.05 -22.82
C LEU A 11 -20.62 -5.78 -23.66
N ALA A 12 -20.53 -5.41 -24.94
CA ALA A 12 -19.42 -5.80 -25.80
C ALA A 12 -18.34 -4.70 -25.74
N THR A 13 -17.10 -5.06 -25.39
CA THR A 13 -15.97 -4.14 -25.48
C THR A 13 -15.00 -4.63 -26.55
N PRO A 14 -14.49 -3.77 -27.45
CA PRO A 14 -13.60 -4.19 -28.54
C PRO A 14 -12.23 -4.68 -28.07
N TYR A 15 -11.90 -4.47 -26.78
CA TYR A 15 -10.59 -4.80 -26.20
C TYR A 15 -10.60 -6.04 -25.29
N PHE A 16 -11.78 -6.57 -24.94
CA PHE A 16 -11.91 -7.80 -24.16
C PHE A 16 -12.75 -8.83 -24.91
N ASN A 17 -12.14 -9.46 -25.93
CA ASN A 17 -12.77 -10.55 -26.67
C ASN A 17 -12.93 -11.83 -25.82
N ASP A 18 -12.05 -12.04 -24.83
CA ASP A 18 -12.18 -13.10 -23.83
C ASP A 18 -13.03 -12.61 -22.66
N ARG A 19 -14.36 -12.69 -22.84
CA ARG A 19 -15.32 -12.39 -21.78
C ARG A 19 -15.00 -13.25 -20.54
N ASN A 20 -14.83 -12.61 -19.38
CA ASN A 20 -14.91 -13.26 -18.06
C ASN A 20 -13.82 -14.30 -17.71
N THR A 21 -12.69 -14.35 -18.42
CA THR A 21 -11.61 -15.32 -18.09
C THR A 21 -10.61 -14.81 -17.04
N GLY A 22 -10.66 -13.52 -16.69
CA GLY A 22 -9.66 -12.89 -15.80
C GLY A 22 -8.27 -12.74 -16.43
N LEU A 23 -8.11 -13.08 -17.71
CA LEU A 23 -6.84 -12.96 -18.41
C LEU A 23 -6.58 -11.53 -18.87
N PHE A 24 -5.71 -10.82 -18.15
CA PHE A 24 -4.90 -9.76 -18.74
C PHE A 24 -3.62 -10.39 -19.30
N LYS A 25 -3.45 -10.42 -20.62
CA LYS A 25 -2.16 -10.78 -21.23
C LYS A 25 -1.15 -9.65 -20.97
N ILE A 26 -0.31 -9.81 -19.96
CA ILE A 26 0.94 -9.05 -19.85
C ILE A 26 2.08 -10.06 -20.08
N GLY A 27 2.80 -9.92 -21.19
CA GLY A 27 4.03 -10.71 -21.45
C GLY A 27 3.84 -12.16 -21.92
N GLY A 28 2.71 -12.53 -22.54
CA GLY A 28 2.59 -13.80 -23.27
C GLY A 28 2.34 -15.07 -22.45
N SER A 29 2.25 -14.99 -21.13
CA SER A 29 1.96 -16.16 -20.28
C SER A 29 0.46 -16.26 -19.93
N PRO A 30 -0.23 -17.37 -20.25
CA PRO A 30 -1.60 -17.59 -19.82
C PRO A 30 -1.60 -18.10 -18.38
N LYS A 31 -1.97 -17.23 -17.43
CA LYS A 31 -2.60 -17.54 -16.13
C LYS A 31 -2.39 -16.35 -15.19
N ARG A 32 -3.41 -15.49 -15.06
CA ARG A 32 -3.61 -14.77 -13.81
C ARG A 32 -4.75 -15.48 -13.12
N ALA A 33 -4.43 -16.37 -12.18
CA ALA A 33 -5.44 -16.91 -11.29
C ALA A 33 -6.10 -15.72 -10.59
N ILE A 34 -7.43 -15.65 -10.64
CA ILE A 34 -8.17 -14.67 -9.85
C ILE A 34 -7.99 -15.10 -8.40
N LEU A 35 -7.11 -14.41 -7.67
CA LEU A 35 -6.89 -14.66 -6.25
C LEU A 35 -8.06 -14.10 -5.43
N THR A 36 -8.42 -14.84 -4.40
CA THR A 36 -9.54 -14.60 -3.48
C THR A 36 -9.04 -14.63 -2.04
N TRP A 37 -9.89 -14.25 -1.08
CA TRP A 37 -9.57 -14.31 0.35
C TRP A 37 -9.22 -15.73 0.86
N PRO A 38 -9.91 -16.81 0.44
CA PRO A 38 -9.48 -18.19 0.73
C PRO A 38 -8.05 -18.52 0.25
N ASP A 39 -7.55 -17.89 -0.80
CA ASP A 39 -6.16 -18.10 -1.24
C ASP A 39 -5.15 -17.47 -0.26
N VAL A 40 -5.55 -16.43 0.48
CA VAL A 40 -4.74 -15.85 1.57
C VAL A 40 -4.68 -16.82 2.74
N GLU A 41 -5.81 -17.41 3.13
CA GLU A 41 -5.87 -18.43 4.19
C GLU A 41 -5.05 -19.67 3.83
N TRP A 42 -5.16 -20.11 2.57
CA TRP A 42 -4.31 -21.18 2.04
C TRP A 42 -2.83 -20.78 2.09
N LEU A 43 -2.45 -19.58 1.65
CA LEU A 43 -1.06 -19.11 1.72
C LEU A 43 -0.56 -19.09 3.17
N ARG A 44 -1.39 -18.64 4.12
CA ARG A 44 -1.12 -18.67 5.56
C ARG A 44 -0.83 -20.09 6.04
N SER A 45 -1.51 -21.10 5.52
CA SER A 45 -1.27 -22.51 5.87
C SER A 45 0.09 -23.05 5.41
N LEU A 46 0.73 -22.40 4.41
CA LEU A 46 1.97 -22.88 3.80
C LEU A 46 3.23 -22.27 4.40
N THR A 47 3.13 -21.20 5.18
CA THR A 47 4.28 -20.48 5.71
C THR A 47 4.05 -20.08 7.15
N ALA A 48 5.13 -19.85 7.90
CA ALA A 48 5.12 -19.17 9.20
C ALA A 48 5.65 -17.73 9.10
N LEU A 49 6.13 -17.31 7.93
CA LEU A 49 6.59 -15.93 7.72
C LEU A 49 5.42 -14.94 7.80
N PRO A 50 5.68 -13.67 8.20
CA PRO A 50 4.65 -12.65 8.17
C PRO A 50 4.07 -12.42 6.76
N ILE A 51 2.75 -12.43 6.63
CA ILE A 51 2.03 -12.14 5.40
C ILE A 51 1.59 -10.68 5.44
N VAL A 52 2.07 -9.89 4.48
CA VAL A 52 1.70 -8.48 4.33
C VAL A 52 0.88 -8.31 3.05
N LEU A 53 -0.39 -7.91 3.19
CA LEU A 53 -1.26 -7.68 2.03
C LEU A 53 -1.14 -6.24 1.53
N LYS A 54 -0.62 -6.08 0.31
CA LYS A 54 -0.39 -4.77 -0.31
C LYS A 54 -1.43 -4.43 -1.35
N GLY A 55 -2.03 -3.25 -1.23
CA GLY A 55 -3.02 -2.75 -2.18
C GLY A 55 -4.38 -2.43 -1.55
N ILE A 56 -4.48 -2.45 -0.21
CA ILE A 56 -5.71 -2.15 0.51
C ILE A 56 -5.99 -0.66 0.41
N LEU A 57 -7.21 -0.29 0.07
CA LEU A 57 -7.69 1.10 0.04
C LEU A 57 -9.09 1.22 0.65
N ASP A 58 -9.85 0.13 0.61
CA ASP A 58 -11.18 0.01 1.21
C ASP A 58 -11.04 -0.49 2.67
N PRO A 59 -11.70 0.15 3.65
CA PRO A 59 -11.75 -0.34 5.02
C PRO A 59 -12.31 -1.76 5.14
N GLU A 60 -13.31 -2.16 4.35
CA GLU A 60 -13.85 -3.52 4.35
C GLU A 60 -12.80 -4.56 3.95
N ASP A 61 -11.97 -4.25 2.95
CA ASP A 61 -10.87 -5.14 2.56
C ASP A 61 -9.81 -5.25 3.66
N ALA A 62 -9.64 -4.24 4.51
CA ALA A 62 -8.76 -4.32 5.68
C ALA A 62 -9.28 -5.30 6.74
N GLU A 63 -10.61 -5.34 6.96
CA GLU A 63 -11.23 -6.32 7.86
C GLU A 63 -11.07 -7.75 7.33
N LEU A 64 -11.28 -7.93 6.02
CA LEU A 64 -11.11 -9.22 5.35
C LEU A 64 -9.65 -9.67 5.39
N ALA A 65 -8.69 -8.75 5.20
CA ALA A 65 -7.27 -9.04 5.35
C ALA A 65 -6.92 -9.59 6.73
N ILE A 66 -7.41 -8.95 7.80
CA ILE A 66 -7.21 -9.42 9.18
C ILE A 66 -7.86 -10.80 9.36
N SER A 67 -9.11 -10.95 8.92
CA SER A 67 -9.87 -12.20 9.06
C SER A 67 -9.25 -13.38 8.33
N SER A 68 -8.58 -13.13 7.19
CA SER A 68 -7.86 -14.15 6.41
C SER A 68 -6.42 -14.39 6.89
N GLY A 69 -6.01 -13.78 8.01
CA GLY A 69 -4.72 -14.07 8.66
C GLY A 69 -3.53 -13.25 8.15
N ALA A 70 -3.76 -12.05 7.62
CA ALA A 70 -2.68 -11.11 7.34
C ALA A 70 -2.05 -10.57 8.64
N ASP A 71 -0.72 -10.50 8.67
CA ASP A 71 0.03 -9.96 9.82
C ASP A 71 0.22 -8.44 9.73
N ALA A 72 0.10 -7.87 8.53
CA ALA A 72 0.08 -6.43 8.28
C ALA A 72 -0.60 -6.12 6.94
N ILE A 73 -0.97 -4.86 6.73
CA ILE A 73 -1.48 -4.37 5.43
C ILE A 73 -0.65 -3.21 4.91
N VAL A 74 -0.69 -3.00 3.59
CA VAL A 74 -0.16 -1.80 2.96
C VAL A 74 -1.27 -1.03 2.26
N VAL A 75 -1.53 0.19 2.74
CA VAL A 75 -2.37 1.17 2.05
C VAL A 75 -1.65 1.65 0.80
N SER A 76 -2.14 1.26 -0.38
CA SER A 76 -1.39 1.40 -1.63
C SER A 76 -2.32 1.39 -2.84
N ASN A 77 -2.22 2.42 -3.70
CA ASN A 77 -2.82 2.40 -5.04
C ASN A 77 -1.80 1.98 -6.13
N HIS A 78 -0.74 1.25 -5.72
CA HIS A 78 0.34 0.78 -6.59
C HIS A 78 1.11 1.94 -7.26
N GLY A 79 1.21 3.08 -6.56
CA GLY A 79 1.82 4.29 -7.08
C GLY A 79 1.06 4.89 -8.26
N ALA A 80 -0.28 4.77 -8.27
CA ALA A 80 -1.18 5.20 -9.34
C ALA A 80 -0.87 4.54 -10.71
N ARG A 81 -0.62 3.23 -10.71
CA ARG A 81 -0.25 2.46 -11.93
C ARG A 81 -1.17 1.28 -12.22
N ASN A 82 -2.20 1.07 -11.40
CA ASN A 82 -3.15 -0.01 -11.57
C ASN A 82 -4.49 0.56 -12.02
N LEU A 83 -5.51 0.59 -11.16
CA LEU A 83 -6.75 1.30 -11.43
C LEU A 83 -6.55 2.82 -11.19
N ASP A 84 -6.76 3.61 -12.24
CA ASP A 84 -6.66 5.06 -12.19
C ASP A 84 -7.87 5.69 -11.47
N THR A 85 -7.76 6.96 -11.08
CA THR A 85 -8.78 7.77 -10.39
C THR A 85 -9.18 7.27 -8.99
N LEU A 86 -8.47 6.28 -8.46
CA LEU A 86 -8.57 5.92 -7.04
C LEU A 86 -8.07 7.07 -6.15
N PRO A 87 -8.52 7.14 -4.89
CA PRO A 87 -8.03 8.13 -3.94
C PRO A 87 -6.50 8.10 -3.81
N ALA A 88 -5.93 9.23 -3.39
CA ALA A 88 -4.57 9.21 -2.89
C ALA A 88 -4.51 8.29 -1.65
N THR A 89 -3.39 7.58 -1.48
CA THR A 89 -3.24 6.63 -0.38
C THR A 89 -3.33 7.30 0.99
N ILE A 90 -2.87 8.55 1.09
CA ILE A 90 -2.96 9.34 2.32
C ILE A 90 -4.40 9.72 2.69
N ASP A 91 -5.29 9.85 1.69
CA ASP A 91 -6.71 10.16 1.90
C ASP A 91 -7.50 8.90 2.31
N ALA A 92 -7.10 7.73 1.80
CA ALA A 92 -7.69 6.44 2.18
C ALA A 92 -7.26 5.97 3.58
N LEU A 93 -6.05 6.35 4.01
CA LEU A 93 -5.42 5.87 5.24
C LEU A 93 -6.28 6.03 6.50
N PRO A 94 -6.93 7.17 6.79
CA PRO A 94 -7.64 7.34 8.05
C PRO A 94 -8.80 6.36 8.24
N ALA A 95 -9.60 6.13 7.19
CA ALA A 95 -10.72 5.19 7.25
C ALA A 95 -10.24 3.74 7.40
N VAL A 96 -9.14 3.38 6.75
CA VAL A 96 -8.50 2.07 6.92
C VAL A 96 -7.95 1.92 8.34
N ALA A 97 -7.27 2.94 8.86
CA ALA A 97 -6.70 2.93 10.21
C ALA A 97 -7.77 2.82 11.29
N GLU A 98 -8.88 3.55 11.15
CA GLU A 98 -10.04 3.45 12.02
C GLU A 98 -10.61 2.02 12.02
N ARG A 99 -10.79 1.41 10.84
CA ARG A 99 -11.27 0.03 10.76
C ARG A 99 -10.28 -0.95 11.40
N VAL A 100 -8.99 -0.86 11.10
CA VAL A 100 -7.97 -1.77 11.64
C VAL A 100 -7.87 -1.65 13.17
N ALA A 101 -8.08 -0.46 13.72
CA ALA A 101 -8.12 -0.21 15.16
C ALA A 101 -6.90 -0.77 15.92
N GLY A 102 -5.71 -0.65 15.32
CA GLY A 102 -4.45 -1.10 15.89
C GLY A 102 -4.24 -2.61 15.98
N ARG A 103 -5.14 -3.44 15.41
CA ARG A 103 -5.04 -4.91 15.47
C ARG A 103 -3.81 -5.46 14.75
N ILE A 104 -3.41 -4.83 13.65
CA ILE A 104 -2.21 -5.16 12.89
C ILE A 104 -1.50 -3.88 12.42
N PRO A 105 -0.19 -3.90 12.16
CA PRO A 105 0.54 -2.77 11.59
C PRO A 105 -0.01 -2.35 10.22
N ILE A 106 -0.02 -1.04 9.98
CA ILE A 106 -0.40 -0.45 8.70
C ILE A 106 0.82 0.20 8.08
N ILE A 107 1.22 -0.27 6.91
CA ILE A 107 2.24 0.37 6.09
C ILE A 107 1.53 1.21 5.03
N ILE A 108 2.12 2.30 4.57
CA ILE A 108 1.59 3.09 3.45
C ILE A 108 2.66 3.35 2.40
N ASP A 109 2.28 3.30 1.11
CA ASP A 109 3.09 3.81 0.01
C ASP A 109 2.33 4.83 -0.85
N GLY A 110 2.98 5.35 -1.88
CA GLY A 110 2.39 6.34 -2.78
C GLY A 110 2.65 7.77 -2.29
N GLY A 111 3.27 8.58 -3.15
CA GLY A 111 3.47 10.01 -2.86
C GLY A 111 4.55 10.39 -1.84
N ILE A 112 5.07 9.48 -1.00
CA ILE A 112 6.10 9.81 0.02
C ILE A 112 7.40 10.33 -0.61
N ARG A 113 7.73 11.61 -0.40
CA ARG A 113 8.94 12.26 -0.95
C ARG A 113 9.71 13.09 0.07
N ARG A 114 9.09 13.45 1.19
CA ARG A 114 9.68 14.28 2.25
C ARG A 114 9.49 13.68 3.63
N GLY A 115 10.33 14.09 4.57
CA GLY A 115 10.18 13.70 5.98
C GLY A 115 8.83 14.07 6.59
N THR A 116 8.24 15.21 6.18
CA THR A 116 6.88 15.60 6.60
C THR A 116 5.79 14.68 6.07
N ASP A 117 6.01 14.01 4.92
CA ASP A 117 5.04 13.04 4.41
C ASP A 117 5.03 11.80 5.32
N VAL A 118 6.20 11.37 5.79
CA VAL A 118 6.34 10.30 6.78
C VAL A 118 5.63 10.66 8.08
N LEU A 119 5.89 11.87 8.59
CA LEU A 119 5.24 12.37 9.82
C LEU A 119 3.72 12.37 9.71
N LYS A 120 3.18 12.89 8.59
CA LYS A 120 1.74 12.93 8.33
C LYS A 120 1.14 11.53 8.24
N SER A 121 1.81 10.61 7.55
CA SER A 121 1.37 9.21 7.46
C SER A 121 1.27 8.55 8.84
N ILE A 122 2.27 8.73 9.70
CA ILE A 122 2.26 8.15 11.05
C ILE A 122 1.15 8.80 11.89
N ALA A 123 1.03 10.13 11.85
CA ALA A 123 -0.02 10.87 12.56
C ALA A 123 -1.45 10.45 12.15
N LEU A 124 -1.62 9.94 10.92
CA LEU A 124 -2.89 9.45 10.37
C LEU A 124 -3.11 7.96 10.59
N GLY A 125 -2.24 7.27 11.33
CA GLY A 125 -2.42 5.88 11.76
C GLY A 125 -1.57 4.84 11.05
N ALA A 126 -0.60 5.25 10.21
CA ALA A 126 0.40 4.31 9.68
C ALA A 126 1.47 3.98 10.73
N THR A 127 1.92 2.73 10.76
CA THR A 127 3.09 2.28 11.53
C THR A 127 4.40 2.61 10.81
N ALA A 128 4.42 2.54 9.48
CA ALA A 128 5.60 2.79 8.65
C ALA A 128 5.21 3.25 7.24
N VAL A 129 6.19 3.76 6.50
CA VAL A 129 6.04 4.13 5.08
C VAL A 129 6.97 3.33 4.18
N MET A 130 6.57 3.17 2.92
CA MET A 130 7.41 2.64 1.84
C MET A 130 7.61 3.70 0.75
N ILE A 131 8.80 3.69 0.15
CA ILE A 131 9.11 4.48 -1.04
C ILE A 131 9.37 3.54 -2.23
N GLY A 132 8.99 3.98 -3.44
CA GLY A 132 9.16 3.21 -4.67
C GLY A 132 10.09 3.93 -5.65
N ARG A 133 9.53 4.81 -6.47
CA ARG A 133 10.28 5.59 -7.48
C ARG A 133 11.55 6.29 -6.96
N PRO A 134 11.58 6.88 -5.74
CA PRO A 134 12.80 7.48 -5.20
C PRO A 134 14.00 6.53 -5.20
N TYR A 135 13.81 5.24 -4.88
CA TYR A 135 14.88 4.24 -4.96
C TYR A 135 15.44 4.11 -6.38
N VAL A 136 14.57 4.05 -7.40
CA VAL A 136 14.97 3.89 -8.79
C VAL A 136 15.74 5.12 -9.29
N TYR A 137 15.30 6.32 -8.92
CA TYR A 137 15.97 7.56 -9.31
C TYR A 137 17.35 7.66 -8.66
N ALA A 138 17.44 7.35 -7.38
CA ALA A 138 18.68 7.37 -6.64
C ALA A 138 19.68 6.31 -7.16
N LEU A 139 19.19 5.12 -7.47
CA LEU A 139 19.98 4.04 -8.08
C LEU A 139 20.55 4.47 -9.44
N ALA A 140 19.76 5.14 -10.27
CA ALA A 140 20.20 5.63 -11.57
C ALA A 140 21.30 6.71 -11.48
N LEU A 141 21.27 7.53 -10.42
CA LEU A 141 22.21 8.64 -10.24
C LEU A 141 23.53 8.23 -9.56
N GLY A 142 23.49 7.27 -8.65
CA GLY A 142 24.66 6.95 -7.81
C GLY A 142 24.75 5.50 -7.36
N GLY A 143 24.06 4.58 -8.03
CA GLY A 143 24.06 3.16 -7.66
C GLY A 143 23.60 2.95 -6.21
N SER A 144 24.25 2.04 -5.51
CA SER A 144 23.95 1.75 -4.09
C SER A 144 24.16 2.96 -3.17
N ASP A 145 25.16 3.80 -3.45
CA ASP A 145 25.44 4.98 -2.63
C ASP A 145 24.37 6.06 -2.81
N GLY A 146 23.85 6.20 -4.02
CA GLY A 146 22.67 7.03 -4.30
C GLY A 146 21.46 6.57 -3.49
N VAL A 147 21.17 5.27 -3.50
CA VAL A 147 20.07 4.69 -2.70
C VAL A 147 20.26 4.93 -1.21
N ARG A 148 21.47 4.70 -0.68
CA ARG A 148 21.80 4.98 0.73
C ARG A 148 21.53 6.46 1.06
N HIS A 149 22.04 7.37 0.23
CA HIS A 149 21.85 8.80 0.41
C HIS A 149 20.36 9.19 0.39
N CYS A 150 19.56 8.61 -0.51
CA CYS A 150 18.12 8.84 -0.56
C CYS A 150 17.41 8.46 0.75
N VAL A 151 17.76 7.32 1.34
CA VAL A 151 17.16 6.87 2.62
C VAL A 151 17.62 7.75 3.77
N ASP A 152 18.91 8.07 3.84
CA ASP A 152 19.46 8.93 4.89
C ASP A 152 18.88 10.35 4.84
N LEU A 153 18.67 10.90 3.64
CA LEU A 153 18.04 12.19 3.47
C LEU A 153 16.60 12.18 4.00
N LEU A 154 15.79 11.20 3.59
CA LEU A 154 14.40 11.08 4.06
C LEU A 154 14.33 10.91 5.58
N ARG A 155 15.25 10.13 6.16
CA ARG A 155 15.38 9.97 7.62
C ARG A 155 15.66 11.30 8.32
N ARG A 156 16.67 12.06 7.87
CA ARG A 156 17.03 13.36 8.46
C ARG A 156 15.90 14.38 8.36
N GLU A 157 15.21 14.40 7.22
CA GLU A 157 14.03 15.27 7.07
C GLU A 157 12.91 14.87 8.05
N PHE A 158 12.70 13.57 8.27
CA PHE A 158 11.70 13.09 9.22
C PHE A 158 12.07 13.43 10.66
N GLU A 159 13.33 13.18 11.07
CA GLU A 159 13.87 13.59 12.38
C GLU A 159 13.73 15.12 12.59
N THR A 160 13.98 15.92 11.55
CA THR A 160 13.79 17.37 11.58
C THR A 160 12.31 17.75 11.78
N ALA A 161 11.40 17.09 11.06
CA ALA A 161 9.96 17.35 11.19
C ALA A 161 9.43 16.98 12.58
N MET A 162 9.91 15.88 13.17
CA MET A 162 9.63 15.50 14.55
C MET A 162 10.10 16.57 15.55
N ALA A 163 11.35 17.03 15.42
CA ALA A 163 11.91 18.08 16.28
C ALA A 163 11.10 19.38 16.21
N LEU A 164 10.72 19.81 15.00
CA LEU A 164 9.94 21.04 14.78
C LEU A 164 8.48 20.95 15.25
N THR A 165 7.96 19.73 15.44
CA THR A 165 6.61 19.49 15.96
C THR A 165 6.60 19.05 17.43
N GLY A 166 7.76 19.06 18.08
CA GLY A 166 7.90 18.73 19.50
C GLY A 166 7.67 17.25 19.83
N ARG A 167 7.77 16.34 18.85
CA ARG A 167 7.60 14.90 19.07
C ARG A 167 8.97 14.26 19.23
N THR A 168 9.25 13.75 20.42
CA THR A 168 10.57 13.21 20.77
C THR A 168 10.71 11.72 20.47
N SER A 169 9.58 11.05 20.21
CA SER A 169 9.52 9.64 19.83
C SER A 169 8.42 9.39 18.81
N ILE A 170 8.50 8.27 18.08
CA ILE A 170 7.46 7.88 17.10
C ILE A 170 6.10 7.71 17.79
N GLY A 171 6.07 7.21 19.03
CA GLY A 171 4.85 7.00 19.80
C GLY A 171 4.13 8.29 20.21
N GLU A 172 4.81 9.44 20.15
CA GLU A 172 4.21 10.76 20.38
C GLU A 172 3.61 11.36 19.12
N ILE A 173 3.77 10.74 17.95
CA ILE A 173 3.19 11.23 16.70
C ILE A 173 1.72 10.81 16.66
N ASP A 174 0.82 11.78 16.75
CA ASP A 174 -0.62 11.54 16.80
C ASP A 174 -1.40 12.53 15.92
N ARG A 175 -2.72 12.31 15.81
CA ARG A 175 -3.62 13.05 14.92
C ARG A 175 -3.68 14.56 15.20
N SER A 176 -3.30 15.03 16.39
CA SER A 176 -3.27 16.45 16.76
C SER A 176 -2.28 17.29 15.95
N LEU A 177 -1.34 16.65 15.25
CA LEU A 177 -0.41 17.33 14.33
C LEU A 177 -1.07 17.82 13.02
N ILE A 178 -2.29 17.36 12.73
CA ILE A 178 -2.96 17.55 11.44
C ILE A 178 -4.33 18.21 11.68
N TRP A 179 -4.52 19.39 11.09
CA TRP A 179 -5.76 20.17 11.17
C TRP A 179 -6.64 20.01 9.92
#